data_AF-A0A832PFG8-F1
#
_entry.id   AF-A0A832PFG8-F1
#
_cell.length_a   1.000
_cell.length_b   1.000
_cell.length_c   1.000
_cell.angle_alpha   90.00
_cell.angle_beta   90.00
_cell.angle_gamma   90.00
#
_symmetry.space_group_name_H-M   'P 1'
#
loop_
_entity.id
_entity.type
_entity.pdbx_description
1 polymer ?
#
loop_
_entity_poly.entity_id
_entity_poly.type
_entity_poly.pdbx_seq_one_letter_code
_entity_poly.pdbx_strand_id
1 'polypeptide(L)'
;MTLPVEQTWMVLLGLLTDLKKRGLKVPKSINEEMRLVKASINFYKTDTTNPQMVKELKRINEMLNEIQETLLEIAESVNKDYQGQWIEKLKRASLGEEVYKVPEPRARFIIGAPPGFSLARVHLQEPLSEDRIQEIAEEHSLIIEFEEDDLIAIYGEKENIKKGLREIGSFFHE
;
A
#
# COMPACT_ATOMS: atom_id res chain seq x y z
N MET A 1 3.40 7.03 12.31
CA MET A 1 4.87 6.81 12.34
C MET A 1 5.14 5.42 11.80
N THR A 2 5.94 5.29 10.74
CA THR A 2 6.27 4.01 10.12
C THR A 2 7.38 3.31 10.89
N LEU A 3 7.22 2.02 11.19
CA LEU A 3 8.24 1.27 11.94
C LEU A 3 9.48 1.02 11.06
N PRO A 4 10.71 0.98 11.62
CA PRO A 4 11.91 0.62 10.88
C PRO A 4 11.76 -0.72 10.13
N VAL A 5 11.17 -1.73 10.76
CA VAL A 5 10.89 -3.04 10.13
C VAL A 5 9.90 -2.94 8.97
N GLU A 6 8.97 -2.00 9.00
CA GLU A 6 8.03 -1.76 7.90
C GLU A 6 8.72 -1.08 6.72
N GLN A 7 9.61 -0.12 6.98
CA GLN A 7 10.44 0.50 5.96
C GLN A 7 11.42 -0.51 5.32
N THR A 8 12.10 -1.33 6.13
CA THR A 8 12.98 -2.40 5.63
C THR A 8 12.20 -3.36 4.71
N TRP A 9 11.00 -3.78 5.12
CA TRP A 9 10.13 -4.60 4.28
C TRP A 9 9.79 -3.92 2.94
N MET A 10 9.50 -2.62 2.94
CA MET A 10 9.21 -1.89 1.70
C MET A 10 10.41 -1.79 0.77
N VAL A 11 11.61 -1.57 1.32
CA VAL A 11 12.85 -1.57 0.54
C VAL A 11 13.08 -2.93 -0.10
N LEU A 12 12.91 -4.03 0.65
CA LEU A 12 13.02 -5.38 0.13
C LEU A 12 11.96 -5.71 -0.92
N LEU A 13 10.72 -5.23 -0.76
CA LEU A 13 9.68 -5.35 -1.77
C LEU A 13 10.06 -4.61 -3.06
N GLY A 14 10.64 -3.42 -2.93
CA GLY A 14 11.19 -2.65 -4.05
C GLY A 14 12.28 -3.44 -4.79
N LEU A 15 13.23 -4.00 -4.05
CA LEU A 15 14.31 -4.81 -4.60
C LEU A 15 13.77 -6.06 -5.32
N LEU A 16 12.90 -6.83 -4.67
CA LEU A 16 12.23 -7.99 -5.26
C LEU A 16 11.54 -7.65 -6.58
N THR A 17 10.84 -6.52 -6.61
CA THR A 17 10.12 -6.05 -7.80
C THR A 17 11.09 -5.68 -8.93
N ASP A 18 12.17 -4.97 -8.62
CA ASP A 18 13.17 -4.58 -9.63
C ASP A 18 13.94 -5.78 -10.19
N LEU A 19 14.34 -6.73 -9.33
CA LEU A 19 14.98 -7.98 -9.75
C LEU A 19 14.09 -8.79 -10.71
N LYS A 20 12.80 -8.91 -10.40
CA LYS A 20 11.82 -9.56 -11.28
C LYS A 20 11.64 -8.84 -12.60
N LYS A 21 11.55 -7.49 -12.59
CA LYS A 21 11.46 -6.68 -13.81
C LYS A 21 12.67 -6.85 -14.72
N ARG A 22 13.86 -7.07 -14.14
CA ARG A 22 15.10 -7.39 -14.85
C ARG A 22 15.17 -8.83 -15.36
N GLY A 23 14.16 -9.66 -15.09
CA GLY A 23 14.12 -11.06 -15.52
C GLY A 23 14.97 -12.02 -14.69
N LEU A 24 15.42 -11.61 -13.51
CA LEU A 24 16.22 -12.46 -12.64
C LEU A 24 15.35 -13.52 -11.95
N LYS A 25 15.90 -14.73 -11.80
CA LYS A 25 15.22 -15.83 -11.14
C LYS A 25 15.33 -15.67 -9.62
N VAL A 26 14.26 -15.22 -9.00
CA VAL A 26 14.12 -15.19 -7.55
C VAL A 26 13.41 -16.46 -7.06
N PRO A 27 13.85 -17.12 -5.98
CA PRO A 27 13.13 -18.25 -5.39
C PRO A 27 11.67 -17.93 -5.13
N LYS A 28 10.77 -18.90 -5.39
CA LYS A 28 9.33 -18.68 -5.22
C LYS A 28 8.95 -18.42 -3.76
N SER A 29 9.67 -19.05 -2.81
CA SER A 29 9.44 -18.95 -1.36
C SER A 29 9.52 -17.51 -0.85
N ILE A 30 10.38 -16.68 -1.44
CA ILE A 30 10.54 -15.26 -1.07
C ILE A 30 9.22 -14.49 -1.13
N ASN A 31 8.31 -14.82 -2.04
CA ASN A 31 6.99 -14.14 -2.08
C ASN A 31 6.12 -14.49 -0.89
N GLU A 32 6.17 -15.76 -0.47
CA GLU A 32 5.40 -16.27 0.66
C GLU A 32 5.96 -15.73 1.97
N GLU A 33 7.29 -15.74 2.10
CA GLU A 33 8.03 -15.15 3.22
C GLU A 33 7.76 -13.65 3.33
N MET A 34 7.83 -12.89 2.22
CA MET A 34 7.49 -11.46 2.20
C MET A 34 6.05 -11.18 2.66
N ARG A 35 5.09 -12.03 2.25
CA ARG A 35 3.69 -11.90 2.69
C ARG A 35 3.54 -12.21 4.17
N LEU A 36 4.22 -13.25 4.66
CA LEU A 36 4.21 -13.65 6.07
C LEU A 36 4.78 -12.54 6.96
N VAL A 37 5.93 -11.98 6.58
CA VAL A 37 6.55 -10.85 7.29
C VAL A 37 5.60 -9.65 7.36
N LYS A 38 4.91 -9.30 6.25
CA LYS A 38 3.94 -8.20 6.28
C LYS A 38 2.80 -8.44 7.25
N ALA A 39 2.29 -9.67 7.30
CA ALA A 39 1.25 -10.05 8.26
C ALA A 39 1.75 -9.93 9.71
N SER A 40 2.97 -10.41 9.99
CA SER A 40 3.60 -10.28 11.32
C SER A 40 3.85 -8.82 11.71
N ILE A 41 4.29 -7.96 10.80
CA ILE A 41 4.43 -6.51 11.04
C ILE A 41 3.08 -5.89 11.38
N ASN A 42 2.04 -6.20 10.61
CA ASN A 42 0.70 -5.68 10.86
C ASN A 42 0.18 -6.16 12.23
N PHE A 43 0.39 -7.43 12.58
CA PHE A 43 0.04 -7.97 13.89
C PHE A 43 0.78 -7.25 15.03
N TYR A 44 2.09 -7.05 14.90
CA TYR A 44 2.89 -6.31 15.87
C TYR A 44 2.38 -4.87 16.07
N LYS A 45 1.92 -4.21 14.99
CA LYS A 45 1.35 -2.86 15.06
C LYS A 45 0.01 -2.77 15.81
N THR A 46 -0.70 -3.88 16.03
CA THR A 46 -2.02 -3.85 16.69
C THR A 46 -1.95 -3.64 18.20
N ASP A 47 -0.91 -4.14 18.86
CA ASP A 47 -0.68 -3.92 20.30
C ASP A 47 0.82 -4.01 20.60
N THR A 48 1.52 -2.88 20.45
CA THR A 48 2.98 -2.82 20.66
C THR A 48 3.40 -2.90 22.13
N THR A 49 2.46 -2.88 23.08
CA THR A 49 2.75 -2.83 24.53
C THR A 49 2.81 -4.20 25.19
N ASN A 50 2.35 -5.24 24.49
CA ASN A 50 2.33 -6.60 25.00
C ASN A 50 3.75 -7.19 25.12
N PRO A 51 4.16 -7.76 26.28
CA PRO A 51 5.48 -8.36 26.46
C PRO A 51 5.86 -9.46 25.46
N GLN A 52 4.89 -10.16 24.87
CA GLN A 52 5.16 -11.17 23.83
C GLN A 52 5.63 -10.54 22.51
N MET A 53 5.39 -9.24 22.31
CA MET A 53 5.75 -8.53 21.08
C MET A 53 7.25 -8.33 20.90
N VAL A 54 8.04 -8.41 21.99
CA VAL A 54 9.50 -8.42 21.90
C VAL A 54 9.97 -9.65 21.12
N LYS A 55 9.35 -10.82 21.35
CA LYS A 55 9.66 -12.05 20.61
C LYS A 55 9.22 -11.95 19.16
N GLU A 56 8.04 -11.39 18.92
CA GLU A 56 7.54 -11.18 17.55
C GLU A 56 8.42 -10.22 16.75
N LEU A 57 8.88 -9.11 17.35
CA LEU A 57 9.80 -8.20 16.69
C LEU A 57 11.13 -8.87 16.35
N LYS A 58 11.67 -9.70 17.26
CA LYS A 58 12.88 -10.48 16.98
C LYS A 58 12.68 -11.41 15.78
N ARG A 59 11.57 -12.16 15.77
CA ARG A 59 11.21 -13.05 14.67
C ARG A 59 11.03 -12.31 13.35
N ILE A 60 10.40 -11.13 13.36
CA ILE A 60 10.25 -10.27 12.18
C ILE A 60 11.62 -9.89 11.61
N ASN A 61 12.57 -9.49 12.46
CA ASN A 61 13.92 -9.15 12.04
C ASN A 61 14.69 -10.36 11.48
N GLU A 62 14.55 -11.54 12.10
CA GLU A 62 15.15 -12.78 11.60
C GLU A 62 14.64 -13.11 10.18
N MET A 63 13.32 -13.08 9.97
CA MET A 63 12.72 -13.30 8.64
C MET A 63 13.13 -12.24 7.61
N LEU A 64 13.22 -10.96 8.01
CA LEU A 64 13.67 -9.88 7.12
C LEU A 64 15.14 -10.07 6.71
N ASN A 65 16.00 -10.52 7.62
CA ASN A 65 17.40 -10.78 7.34
C ASN A 65 17.57 -11.94 6.34
N GLU A 66 16.84 -13.04 6.48
CA GLU A 66 16.88 -14.18 5.55
C GLU A 66 16.49 -13.76 4.12
N ILE A 67 15.42 -12.95 3.99
CA ILE A 67 14.99 -12.39 2.71
C ILE A 67 16.05 -11.42 2.17
N GLN A 68 16.60 -10.56 3.02
CA GLN A 68 17.62 -9.58 2.64
C GLN A 68 18.86 -10.26 2.08
N GLU A 69 19.40 -11.26 2.76
CA GLU A 69 20.57 -12.02 2.32
C GLU A 69 20.35 -12.60 0.92
N THR A 70 19.22 -13.29 0.73
CA THR A 70 18.86 -13.89 -0.57
C THR A 70 18.75 -12.85 -1.67
N LEU A 71 18.06 -11.72 -1.42
CA LEU A 71 17.85 -10.70 -2.45
C LEU A 71 19.13 -9.91 -2.76
N LEU A 72 20.00 -9.66 -1.77
CA LEU A 72 21.27 -8.98 -1.98
C LEU A 72 22.29 -9.85 -2.70
N GLU A 73 22.29 -11.16 -2.50
CA GLU A 73 23.10 -12.10 -3.28
C GLU A 73 22.70 -12.06 -4.77
N ILE A 74 21.38 -12.09 -5.06
CA ILE A 74 20.88 -11.95 -6.43
C ILE A 74 21.22 -10.56 -7.00
N ALA A 75 21.14 -9.51 -6.19
CA ALA A 75 21.51 -8.16 -6.63
C ALA A 75 23.00 -8.04 -6.98
N GLU A 76 23.89 -8.70 -6.24
CA GLU A 76 25.33 -8.72 -6.55
C GLU A 76 25.62 -9.31 -7.93
N SER A 77 24.82 -10.31 -8.34
CA SER A 77 24.94 -10.92 -9.68
C SER A 77 24.67 -9.94 -10.83
N VAL A 78 24.00 -8.81 -10.57
CA VAL A 78 23.82 -7.72 -11.53
C VAL A 78 25.09 -6.85 -11.59
N ASN A 79 25.52 -6.35 -10.43
CA ASN A 79 26.83 -5.74 -10.14
C ASN A 79 26.83 -5.17 -8.71
N LYS A 80 28.02 -4.82 -8.22
CA LYS A 80 28.22 -4.26 -6.88
C LYS A 80 27.59 -2.88 -6.67
N ASP A 81 27.55 -2.03 -7.69
CA ASP A 81 26.95 -0.70 -7.56
C ASP A 81 25.43 -0.79 -7.36
N TYR A 82 24.79 -1.70 -8.10
CA TYR A 82 23.37 -2.00 -7.96
C TYR A 82 23.06 -2.55 -6.57
N GLN A 83 23.82 -3.54 -6.09
CA GLN A 83 23.68 -4.06 -4.72
C GLN A 83 23.89 -2.95 -3.68
N GLY A 84 24.92 -2.11 -3.84
CA GLY A 84 25.25 -1.02 -2.94
C GLY A 84 24.14 0.02 -2.78
N GLN A 85 23.42 0.34 -3.86
CA GLN A 85 22.26 1.24 -3.79
C GLN A 85 21.14 0.69 -2.89
N TRP A 86 20.93 -0.63 -2.90
CA TRP A 86 19.93 -1.27 -2.04
C TRP A 86 20.40 -1.40 -0.60
N ILE A 87 21.68 -1.71 -0.37
CA ILE A 87 22.29 -1.72 0.96
C ILE A 87 22.12 -0.34 1.62
N GLU A 88 22.37 0.74 0.89
CA GLU A 88 22.23 2.09 1.45
C GLU A 88 20.77 2.40 1.83
N LYS A 89 19.80 2.02 0.99
CA LYS A 89 18.37 2.15 1.33
C LYS A 89 17.99 1.34 2.57
N LEU A 90 18.49 0.12 2.70
CA LEU A 90 18.23 -0.75 3.86
C LEU A 90 18.83 -0.16 5.14
N LYS A 91 20.04 0.39 5.06
CA LYS A 91 20.69 1.07 6.18
C LYS A 91 19.86 2.26 6.66
N ARG A 92 19.43 3.14 5.74
CA ARG A 92 18.57 4.28 6.05
C ARG A 92 17.24 3.85 6.70
N ALA A 93 16.59 2.83 6.14
CA ALA A 93 15.37 2.26 6.71
C ALA A 93 15.58 1.70 8.13
N SER A 94 16.71 1.03 8.38
CA SER A 94 17.05 0.48 9.70
C SER A 94 17.27 1.57 10.77
N LEU A 95 17.70 2.76 10.35
CA LEU A 95 17.85 3.95 11.21
C LEU A 95 16.51 4.68 11.46
N GLY A 96 15.41 4.18 10.88
CA GLY A 96 14.07 4.76 11.03
C GLY A 96 13.76 5.87 10.02
N GLU A 97 14.58 6.05 9.00
CA GLU A 97 14.24 6.97 7.91
C GLU A 97 13.09 6.43 7.06
N GLU A 98 12.19 7.32 6.65
CA GLU A 98 11.16 7.01 5.66
C GLU A 98 11.77 6.99 4.25
N VAL A 99 12.23 5.82 3.83
CA VAL A 99 12.82 5.61 2.49
C VAL A 99 11.73 5.46 1.43
N TYR A 100 10.60 4.87 1.80
CA TYR A 100 9.41 4.77 0.97
C TYR A 100 8.22 5.41 1.70
N LYS A 101 7.44 6.22 0.99
CA LYS A 101 6.13 6.67 1.48
C LYS A 101 5.23 5.45 1.66
N VAL A 102 4.83 5.16 2.89
CA VAL A 102 3.79 4.15 3.14
C VAL A 102 2.51 4.67 2.50
N PRO A 103 1.92 3.96 1.51
CA PRO A 103 0.59 4.32 1.04
C PRO A 103 -0.35 4.25 2.23
N GLU A 104 -1.10 5.32 2.50
CA GLU A 104 -2.12 5.28 3.53
C GLU A 104 -3.04 4.07 3.28
N PRO A 105 -3.41 3.31 4.33
CA PRO A 105 -4.23 2.11 4.16
C PRO A 105 -5.59 2.48 3.55
N ARG A 106 -5.72 2.25 2.24
CA ARG A 106 -6.89 2.59 1.41
C ARG A 106 -8.17 1.77 1.68
N ALA A 107 -8.20 0.99 2.75
CA ALA A 107 -9.33 0.12 3.06
C ALA A 107 -9.62 0.14 4.56
N ARG A 108 -10.44 1.11 4.98
CA ARG A 108 -11.24 0.97 6.19
C ARG A 108 -12.49 0.18 5.80
N PHE A 109 -12.87 -0.81 6.60
CA PHE A 109 -14.20 -1.41 6.47
C PHE A 109 -15.24 -0.31 6.73
N ILE A 110 -16.14 -0.07 5.77
CA ILE A 110 -17.18 0.95 5.91
C ILE A 110 -18.32 0.38 6.74
N ILE A 111 -18.60 1.02 7.87
CA ILE A 111 -19.82 0.85 8.65
C ILE A 111 -20.75 1.99 8.19
N GLY A 112 -21.77 1.72 7.38
CA GLY A 112 -22.73 2.77 6.99
C GLY A 112 -23.31 2.71 5.58
N ALA A 113 -22.84 1.83 4.69
CA ALA A 113 -23.47 1.67 3.38
C ALA A 113 -24.96 1.30 3.55
N PRO A 114 -25.91 2.05 2.94
CA PRO A 114 -27.32 1.71 3.00
C PRO A 114 -27.55 0.27 2.52
N PRO A 115 -28.34 -0.55 3.23
CA PRO A 115 -28.61 -1.92 2.82
C PRO A 115 -29.14 -1.99 1.38
N GLY A 116 -28.47 -2.77 0.53
CA GLY A 116 -28.84 -2.95 -0.88
C GLY A 116 -28.12 -2.03 -1.88
N PHE A 117 -27.30 -1.08 -1.43
CA PHE A 117 -26.54 -0.20 -2.32
C PHE A 117 -25.19 -0.84 -2.68
N SER A 118 -24.77 -0.65 -3.93
CA SER A 118 -23.39 -0.89 -4.35
C SER A 118 -22.51 0.27 -3.89
N LEU A 119 -21.20 0.04 -3.81
CA LEU A 119 -20.21 1.02 -3.35
C LEU A 119 -19.03 1.08 -4.32
N ALA A 120 -18.56 2.30 -4.58
CA ALA A 120 -17.25 2.56 -5.17
C ALA A 120 -16.48 3.60 -4.34
N ARG A 121 -15.16 3.45 -4.23
CA ARG A 121 -14.25 4.47 -3.68
C ARG A 121 -13.28 4.90 -4.76
N VAL A 122 -13.06 6.20 -4.87
CA VAL A 122 -12.22 6.79 -5.91
C VAL A 122 -11.28 7.80 -5.29
N HIS A 123 -9.99 7.64 -5.58
CA HIS A 123 -9.03 8.72 -5.42
C HIS A 123 -9.08 9.58 -6.69
N LEU A 124 -9.39 10.85 -6.52
CA LEU A 124 -9.36 11.86 -7.55
C LEU A 124 -7.90 12.25 -7.83
N GLN A 125 -7.58 12.64 -9.06
CA GLN A 125 -6.23 13.16 -9.35
C GLN A 125 -6.03 14.54 -8.72
N GLU A 126 -7.09 15.33 -8.69
CA GLU A 126 -7.20 16.64 -8.02
C GLU A 126 -8.60 16.77 -7.40
N PRO A 127 -8.77 17.49 -6.27
CA PRO A 127 -10.08 17.70 -5.65
C PRO A 127 -11.09 18.33 -6.61
N LEU A 128 -12.29 17.77 -6.68
CA LEU A 128 -13.43 18.40 -7.35
C LEU A 128 -14.19 19.28 -6.37
N SER A 129 -14.77 20.38 -6.84
CA SER A 129 -15.60 21.23 -5.96
C SER A 129 -16.85 20.49 -5.49
N GLU A 130 -17.28 20.78 -4.27
CA GLU A 130 -18.49 20.19 -3.67
C GLU A 130 -19.71 20.38 -4.57
N ASP A 131 -19.89 21.57 -5.15
CA ASP A 131 -20.99 21.88 -6.08
C ASP A 131 -21.03 20.90 -7.27
N ARG A 132 -19.87 20.57 -7.85
CA ARG A 132 -19.78 19.66 -9.01
C ARG A 132 -20.06 18.22 -8.60
N ILE A 133 -19.60 17.81 -7.43
CA ILE A 133 -19.91 16.49 -6.89
C ILE A 133 -21.40 16.36 -6.57
N GLN A 134 -22.02 17.42 -6.05
CA GLN A 134 -23.46 17.43 -5.77
C GLN A 134 -24.28 17.34 -7.06
N GLU A 135 -23.93 18.08 -8.11
CA GLU A 135 -24.59 17.97 -9.43
C GLU A 135 -24.57 16.53 -9.97
N ILE A 136 -23.41 15.86 -9.92
CA ILE A 136 -23.25 14.47 -10.36
C ILE A 136 -24.06 13.51 -9.48
N ALA A 137 -24.09 13.76 -8.17
CA ALA A 137 -24.85 12.95 -7.23
C ALA A 137 -26.36 13.01 -7.55
N GLU A 138 -26.88 14.22 -7.79
CA GLU A 138 -28.29 14.43 -8.15
C GLU A 138 -28.63 13.84 -9.53
N GLU A 139 -27.80 14.08 -10.55
CA GLU A 139 -28.03 13.59 -11.92
C GLU A 139 -28.09 12.06 -12.00
N HIS A 140 -27.17 11.37 -11.33
CA HIS A 140 -27.07 9.90 -11.38
C HIS A 140 -27.80 9.20 -10.23
N SER A 141 -28.51 9.94 -9.37
CA SER A 141 -29.16 9.39 -8.17
C SER A 141 -28.16 8.59 -7.30
N LEU A 142 -27.04 9.23 -6.97
CA LEU A 142 -25.97 8.70 -6.13
C LEU A 142 -25.92 9.44 -4.80
N ILE A 143 -25.37 8.78 -3.80
CA ILE A 143 -24.90 9.43 -2.57
C ILE A 143 -23.38 9.50 -2.71
N ILE A 144 -22.82 10.70 -2.71
CA ILE A 144 -21.37 10.91 -2.76
C ILE A 144 -20.93 11.61 -1.48
N GLU A 145 -19.99 11.01 -0.77
CA GLU A 145 -19.43 11.54 0.47
C GLU A 145 -17.93 11.74 0.29
N PHE A 146 -17.43 12.91 0.68
CA PHE A 146 -16.00 13.13 0.83
C PHE A 146 -15.52 12.46 2.11
N GLU A 147 -14.62 11.48 1.99
CA GLU A 147 -13.88 10.95 3.13
C GLU A 147 -12.64 11.82 3.42
N GLU A 148 -12.01 12.36 2.37
CA GLU A 148 -10.89 13.31 2.37
C GLU A 148 -11.02 14.23 1.13
N ASP A 149 -10.20 15.28 1.01
CA ASP A 149 -10.29 16.26 -0.09
C ASP A 149 -10.23 15.62 -1.50
N ASP A 150 -9.44 14.56 -1.67
CA ASP A 150 -9.28 13.82 -2.94
C ASP A 150 -9.88 12.42 -2.91
N LEU A 151 -10.59 12.05 -1.83
CA LEU A 151 -11.12 10.69 -1.64
C LEU A 151 -12.62 10.72 -1.43
N ILE A 152 -13.34 10.15 -2.39
CA ILE A 152 -14.81 10.07 -2.35
C ILE A 152 -15.31 8.63 -2.23
N ALA A 153 -16.40 8.46 -1.49
CA ALA A 153 -17.21 7.26 -1.42
C ALA A 153 -18.52 7.49 -2.17
N ILE A 154 -18.88 6.56 -3.06
CA ILE A 154 -20.05 6.65 -3.93
C ILE A 154 -20.96 5.46 -3.67
N TYR A 155 -22.20 5.72 -3.27
CA TYR A 155 -23.23 4.72 -3.02
C TYR A 155 -24.38 4.87 -4.02
N GLY A 156 -24.91 3.74 -4.49
CA GLY A 156 -26.07 3.72 -5.38
C GLY A 156 -26.25 2.38 -6.06
N GLU A 157 -27.12 2.34 -7.07
CA GLU A 157 -27.22 1.18 -7.94
C GLU A 157 -25.96 1.02 -8.80
N LYS A 158 -25.57 -0.22 -9.06
CA LYS A 158 -24.34 -0.54 -9.81
C LYS A 158 -24.23 0.19 -11.16
N GLU A 159 -25.34 0.32 -11.88
CA GLU A 159 -25.36 1.01 -13.18
C GLU A 159 -25.24 2.53 -13.04
N ASN A 160 -25.81 3.12 -12.01
CA ASN A 160 -25.70 4.55 -11.72
C ASN A 160 -24.28 4.90 -11.29
N ILE A 161 -23.66 4.06 -10.45
CA ILE A 161 -22.25 4.25 -10.06
C ILE A 161 -21.35 4.27 -11.28
N LYS A 162 -21.55 3.35 -12.24
CA LYS A 162 -20.75 3.36 -13.48
C LYS A 162 -20.91 4.64 -14.30
N LYS A 163 -22.11 5.22 -14.34
CA LYS A 163 -22.37 6.47 -15.06
C LYS A 163 -21.71 7.65 -14.36
N GLY A 164 -21.94 7.81 -13.05
CA GLY A 164 -21.31 8.86 -12.25
C GLY A 164 -19.78 8.78 -12.27
N LEU A 165 -19.20 7.57 -12.17
CA LEU A 165 -17.75 7.37 -12.30
C LEU A 165 -17.20 7.80 -13.67
N ARG A 166 -17.95 7.58 -14.75
CA ARG A 166 -17.53 7.98 -16.09
C ARG A 166 -17.51 9.50 -16.22
N GLU A 167 -18.50 10.17 -15.65
CA GLU A 167 -18.56 11.63 -15.63
C GLU A 167 -17.44 12.22 -14.77
N ILE A 168 -17.26 11.72 -13.54
CA ILE A 168 -16.14 12.13 -12.67
C ILE A 168 -14.80 11.93 -13.38
N GLY A 169 -14.63 10.81 -14.07
CA GLY A 169 -13.41 10.53 -14.83
C GLY A 169 -13.16 11.54 -15.96
N SER A 170 -14.20 12.12 -16.55
CA SER A 170 -14.07 13.05 -17.68
C SER A 170 -13.34 14.35 -17.32
N PHE A 171 -13.35 14.76 -16.05
CA PHE A 171 -12.65 15.96 -15.58
C PHE A 171 -11.12 15.80 -15.51
N PHE A 172 -10.60 14.58 -15.69
CA PHE A 172 -9.16 14.29 -15.56
C PHE A 172 -8.55 13.78 -16.88
N HIS A 173 -9.26 13.89 -18.00
CA HIS A 173 -8.81 13.44 -19.33
C HIS A 173 -8.40 14.60 -20.27
N GLU A 174 -8.09 15.79 -19.74
CA GLU A 174 -7.46 16.88 -20.50
C GLU A 174 -5.93 16.79 -20.52
#